data_AF-A0A9E4UM16-F1
#
_entry.id   AF-A0A9E4UM16-F1
#
_cell.length_a   1.000
_cell.length_b   1.000
_cell.length_c   1.000
_cell.angle_alpha   90.00
_cell.angle_beta   90.00
_cell.angle_gamma   90.00
#
_symmetry.space_group_name_H-M   'P 1'
#
loop_
_entity.id
_entity.type
_entity.pdbx_description
1 polymer ?
#
loop_
_entity_poly.entity_id
_entity_poly.type
_entity_poly.pdbx_seq_one_letter_code
_entity_poly.pdbx_strand_id
1 'polypeptide(L)'
;NSQITGAGGVNFRGIESREGLKLLISDKSGERYIGIMGPGDDSRVVVRPDDELLQILSNGDITITGPGKITLDGGGDVEIKSGGNLKIEATGDIEISAGGSLDIKSAAATSVEAGRDMDISGIQVTIEASAIANLKGGIVNIN
;
A
#
# COMPACT_ATOMS: atom_id res chain seq x y z
N ASN A 1 -5.26 -8.76 33.96
CA ASN A 1 -6.14 -8.56 35.13
C ASN A 1 -7.39 -7.88 34.61
N SER A 2 -8.50 -8.60 34.48
CA SER A 2 -9.75 -8.06 33.93
C SER A 2 -10.44 -7.21 34.99
N GLN A 3 -10.55 -5.90 34.79
CA GLN A 3 -11.38 -5.07 35.64
C GLN A 3 -12.79 -4.98 35.07
N ILE A 4 -13.74 -5.52 35.83
CA ILE A 4 -15.14 -5.12 35.82
C ILE A 4 -15.47 -4.80 37.27
N THR A 5 -15.94 -3.60 37.54
CA THR A 5 -16.60 -3.30 38.80
C THR A 5 -17.93 -2.60 38.52
N GLY A 6 -19.01 -3.34 38.76
CA GLY A 6 -20.33 -2.80 39.10
C GLY A 6 -21.34 -2.67 37.95
N ALA A 7 -22.40 -3.49 38.01
CA ALA A 7 -23.75 -3.35 37.44
C ALA A 7 -23.98 -2.85 35.98
N GLY A 8 -22.94 -2.58 35.22
CA GLY A 8 -22.95 -2.30 33.79
C GLY A 8 -22.03 -3.29 33.09
N GLY A 9 -22.37 -3.66 31.85
CA GLY A 9 -21.64 -4.67 31.07
C GLY A 9 -20.13 -4.41 30.98
N VAL A 10 -19.40 -5.47 30.63
CA VAL A 10 -17.95 -5.43 30.44
C VAL A 10 -17.63 -4.66 29.18
N ASN A 11 -17.35 -3.37 29.30
CA ASN A 11 -17.03 -2.54 28.14
C ASN A 11 -15.59 -2.73 27.64
N PHE A 12 -14.70 -3.33 28.45
CA PHE A 12 -13.29 -3.54 28.12
C PHE A 12 -12.77 -4.86 28.69
N ARG A 13 -11.98 -5.58 27.88
CA ARG A 13 -11.26 -6.81 28.27
C ARG A 13 -9.86 -6.78 27.66
N GLY A 14 -8.86 -7.28 28.39
CA GLY A 14 -7.53 -7.40 27.80
C GLY A 14 -6.48 -7.95 28.74
N ILE A 15 -5.32 -8.23 28.18
CA ILE A 15 -4.10 -8.58 28.88
C ILE A 15 -3.03 -7.54 28.53
N GLU A 16 -2.26 -7.14 29.55
CA GLU A 16 -1.14 -6.23 29.42
C GLU A 16 0.08 -6.87 30.09
N SER A 17 1.22 -6.88 29.39
CA SER A 17 2.49 -7.34 29.94
C SER A 17 3.11 -6.27 30.83
N ARG A 18 4.07 -6.62 31.68
CA ARG A 18 4.83 -5.64 32.49
C ARG A 18 5.51 -4.56 31.63
N GLU A 19 5.90 -4.95 30.42
CA GLU A 19 6.59 -4.09 29.46
C GLU A 19 5.60 -3.34 28.54
N GLY A 20 4.29 -3.37 28.80
CA GLY A 20 3.29 -2.55 28.11
C GLY A 20 2.76 -3.10 26.78
N LEU A 21 3.02 -4.38 26.46
CA LEU A 21 2.37 -5.05 25.32
C LEU A 21 0.90 -5.32 25.67
N LYS A 22 -0.02 -5.04 24.75
CA LYS A 22 -1.46 -5.17 25.02
C LYS A 22 -2.17 -6.01 23.97
N LEU A 23 -3.06 -6.88 24.43
CA LEU A 23 -4.12 -7.49 23.64
C LEU A 23 -5.44 -7.06 24.26
N LEU A 24 -6.22 -6.25 23.54
CA LEU A 24 -7.39 -5.54 24.06
C LEU A 24 -8.62 -5.77 23.19
N ILE A 25 -9.78 -5.78 23.83
CA ILE A 25 -11.11 -5.79 23.23
C ILE A 25 -11.95 -4.74 23.96
N SER A 26 -12.60 -3.85 23.22
CA SER A 26 -13.60 -2.92 23.73
C SER A 26 -14.93 -3.12 23.03
N ASP A 27 -15.99 -3.19 23.82
CA ASP A 27 -17.39 -3.18 23.38
C ASP A 27 -18.10 -1.87 23.76
N LYS A 28 -17.35 -0.86 24.24
CA LYS A 28 -17.91 0.44 24.57
C LYS A 28 -18.45 1.09 23.28
N SER A 29 -19.73 1.48 23.29
CA SER A 29 -20.37 2.13 22.15
C SER A 29 -19.58 3.36 21.69
N GLY A 30 -19.30 3.46 20.37
CA GLY A 30 -18.51 4.53 19.76
C GLY A 30 -17.00 4.39 19.92
N GLU A 31 -16.53 3.38 20.67
CA GLU A 31 -15.12 3.08 20.89
C GLU A 31 -14.87 1.57 20.77
N ARG A 32 -15.67 0.85 19.97
CA ARG A 32 -15.50 -0.60 19.82
C ARG A 32 -14.23 -0.92 19.03
N TYR A 33 -13.40 -1.82 19.56
CA TYR A 33 -12.23 -2.30 18.83
C TYR A 33 -11.69 -3.64 19.34
N ILE A 34 -10.92 -4.31 18.49
CA ILE A 34 -9.99 -5.38 18.86
C ILE A 34 -8.59 -4.88 18.51
N GLY A 35 -7.63 -4.98 19.43
CA GLY A 35 -6.31 -4.40 19.26
C GLY A 35 -5.16 -5.27 19.78
N ILE A 36 -4.08 -5.32 19.01
CA ILE A 36 -2.76 -5.80 19.40
C ILE A 36 -1.83 -4.59 19.37
N MET A 37 -1.21 -4.25 20.49
CA MET A 37 -0.47 -2.99 20.64
C MET A 37 0.90 -3.25 21.29
N GLY A 38 1.92 -2.62 20.72
CA GLY A 38 3.23 -2.47 21.35
C GLY A 38 3.20 -1.54 22.56
N PRO A 39 4.33 -1.40 23.30
CA PRO A 39 4.48 -0.31 24.25
C PRO A 39 4.40 1.05 23.51
N GLY A 40 3.65 1.99 24.06
CA GLY A 40 3.32 3.24 23.37
C GLY A 40 2.27 3.06 22.28
N ASP A 41 2.19 4.00 21.34
CA ASP A 41 1.26 3.96 20.20
C ASP A 41 1.99 3.72 18.86
N ASP A 42 3.27 3.36 18.92
CA ASP A 42 4.18 3.31 17.77
C ASP A 42 4.01 2.10 16.87
N SER A 43 3.38 1.02 17.36
CA SER A 43 3.14 -0.20 16.60
C SER A 43 1.85 -0.87 17.05
N ARG A 44 0.88 -1.02 16.14
CA ARG A 44 -0.42 -1.60 16.46
C ARG A 44 -1.14 -2.21 15.26
N VAL A 45 -1.95 -3.22 15.54
CA VAL A 45 -2.97 -3.76 14.64
C VAL A 45 -4.31 -3.60 15.32
N VAL A 46 -5.25 -2.90 14.69
CA VAL A 46 -6.56 -2.57 15.28
C VAL A 46 -7.68 -2.81 14.27
N VAL A 47 -8.73 -3.50 14.71
CA VAL A 47 -10.02 -3.60 14.02
C VAL A 47 -11.01 -2.71 14.75
N ARG A 48 -11.60 -1.72 14.05
CA ARG A 48 -12.66 -0.83 14.54
C ARG A 48 -13.93 -1.04 13.70
N PRO A 49 -14.88 -1.88 14.16
CA PRO A 49 -16.08 -2.20 13.37
C PRO A 49 -17.02 -1.01 13.18
N ASP A 50 -17.05 -0.05 14.12
CA ASP A 50 -17.87 1.16 13.99
C ASP A 50 -17.38 2.07 12.84
N ASP A 51 -16.09 1.99 12.50
CA ASP A 51 -15.45 2.75 11.43
C ASP A 51 -15.26 1.91 10.14
N GLU A 52 -15.70 0.65 10.14
CA GLU A 52 -15.40 -0.35 9.08
C GLU A 52 -13.89 -0.46 8.76
N LEU A 53 -13.04 -0.31 9.78
CA LEU A 53 -11.61 -0.11 9.60
C LEU A 53 -10.77 -1.25 10.17
N LEU A 54 -9.84 -1.75 9.35
CA LEU A 54 -8.65 -2.47 9.80
C LEU A 54 -7.43 -1.56 9.61
N GLN A 55 -6.68 -1.31 10.68
CA GLN A 55 -5.50 -0.45 10.67
C GLN A 55 -4.27 -1.22 11.15
N ILE A 56 -3.19 -1.15 10.37
CA ILE A 56 -1.84 -1.54 10.77
C ILE A 56 -1.02 -0.26 10.78
N LEU A 57 -0.39 0.04 11.91
CA LEU A 57 0.47 1.21 12.09
C LEU A 57 1.81 0.77 12.67
N SER A 58 2.88 1.34 12.14
CA SER A 58 4.24 1.19 12.63
C SER A 58 5.02 2.48 12.38
N ASN A 59 5.76 2.97 13.37
CA ASN A 59 6.76 4.02 13.17
C ASN A 59 8.08 3.47 12.59
N GLY A 60 8.24 2.15 12.58
CA GLY A 60 9.34 1.45 11.90
C GLY A 60 8.83 0.74 10.64
N ASP A 61 9.56 -0.31 10.25
CA ASP A 61 9.24 -1.07 9.05
C ASP A 61 7.98 -1.92 9.20
N ILE A 62 7.27 -2.12 8.09
CA ILE A 62 6.23 -3.14 7.93
C ILE A 62 6.68 -4.07 6.81
N THR A 63 6.90 -5.34 7.15
CA THR A 63 7.34 -6.36 6.20
C THR A 63 6.23 -7.38 6.00
N ILE A 64 5.82 -7.59 4.74
CA ILE A 64 4.83 -8.60 4.35
C ILE A 64 5.54 -9.58 3.41
N THR A 65 5.69 -10.82 3.86
CA THR A 65 6.34 -11.89 3.07
C THR A 65 5.46 -13.14 3.07
N GLY A 66 5.52 -13.88 1.97
CA GLY A 66 4.81 -15.15 1.84
C GLY A 66 5.49 -16.03 0.81
N PRO A 67 5.50 -17.35 0.98
CA PRO A 67 6.04 -18.28 -0.01
C PRO A 67 5.15 -18.41 -1.26
N GLY A 68 3.93 -17.87 -1.22
CA GLY A 68 2.96 -17.92 -2.29
C GLY A 68 2.49 -16.52 -2.71
N LYS A 69 1.29 -16.46 -3.29
CA LYS A 69 0.70 -15.21 -3.78
C LYS A 69 0.24 -14.30 -2.64
N ILE A 70 0.64 -13.03 -2.70
CA ILE A 70 0.01 -11.93 -1.93
C ILE A 70 -0.95 -11.22 -2.90
N THR A 71 -2.19 -11.00 -2.48
CA THR A 71 -3.21 -10.30 -3.28
C THR A 71 -3.70 -9.08 -2.51
N LEU A 72 -3.76 -7.94 -3.18
CA LEU A 72 -4.42 -6.74 -2.70
C LEU A 72 -5.55 -6.42 -3.68
N ASP A 73 -6.78 -6.48 -3.20
CA ASP A 73 -7.99 -6.29 -3.99
C ASP A 73 -8.89 -5.27 -3.28
N GLY A 74 -9.37 -4.29 -4.04
CA GLY A 74 -10.18 -3.20 -3.55
C GLY A 74 -11.40 -3.02 -4.44
N GLY A 75 -12.59 -3.02 -3.83
CA GLY A 75 -13.83 -2.69 -4.56
C GLY A 75 -13.93 -1.22 -4.99
N GLY A 76 -13.04 -0.38 -4.46
CA GLY A 76 -12.83 1.01 -4.85
C GLY A 76 -11.35 1.29 -5.10
N ASP A 77 -10.89 2.47 -4.73
CA ASP A 77 -9.51 2.89 -5.00
C ASP A 77 -8.48 2.18 -4.10
N VAL A 78 -7.32 1.87 -4.68
CA VAL A 78 -6.12 1.46 -3.94
C VAL A 78 -5.06 2.55 -4.13
N GLU A 79 -4.68 3.19 -3.03
CA GLU A 79 -3.73 4.31 -3.05
C GLU A 79 -2.42 3.95 -2.34
N ILE A 80 -1.28 4.19 -3.00
CA ILE A 80 0.07 3.98 -2.44
C ILE A 80 0.80 5.33 -2.44
N LYS A 81 1.16 5.80 -1.24
CA LYS A 81 1.89 7.06 -1.02
C LYS A 81 3.21 6.78 -0.33
N SER A 82 4.31 7.30 -0.88
CA SER A 82 5.63 7.29 -0.25
C SER A 82 6.16 8.72 -0.15
N GLY A 83 6.67 9.10 1.02
CA GLY A 83 7.38 10.37 1.20
C GLY A 83 8.82 10.34 0.66
N GLY A 84 9.34 9.14 0.37
CA GLY A 84 10.64 8.93 -0.24
C GLY A 84 10.50 8.16 -1.55
N ASN A 85 11.38 7.18 -1.77
CA ASN A 85 11.34 6.36 -2.97
C ASN A 85 10.22 5.30 -2.88
N LEU A 86 9.66 4.94 -4.03
CA LEU A 86 8.88 3.73 -4.24
C LEU A 86 9.63 2.84 -5.23
N LYS A 87 9.92 1.60 -4.85
CA LYS A 87 10.67 0.64 -5.67
C LYS A 87 9.83 -0.60 -5.92
N ILE A 88 9.66 -1.00 -7.18
CA ILE A 88 8.95 -2.21 -7.59
C ILE A 88 9.95 -3.06 -8.38
N GLU A 89 10.21 -4.27 -7.91
CA GLU A 89 11.15 -5.20 -8.53
C GLU A 89 10.53 -6.59 -8.63
N ALA A 90 10.72 -7.25 -9.77
CA ALA A 90 10.38 -8.64 -9.98
C ALA A 90 11.55 -9.35 -10.68
N THR A 91 11.76 -10.62 -10.36
CA THR A 91 12.70 -11.48 -11.08
C THR A 91 12.10 -12.01 -12.38
N GLY A 92 10.77 -12.14 -12.43
CA GLY A 92 10.00 -12.40 -13.64
C GLY A 92 9.36 -11.11 -14.17
N ASP A 93 8.15 -11.25 -14.72
CA ASP A 93 7.45 -10.14 -15.38
C ASP A 93 6.72 -9.23 -14.39
N ILE A 94 6.59 -7.96 -14.76
CA ILE A 94 5.66 -7.01 -14.15
C ILE A 94 4.59 -6.68 -15.20
N GLU A 95 3.34 -7.01 -14.90
CA GLU A 95 2.19 -6.66 -15.74
C GLU A 95 1.41 -5.52 -15.08
N ILE A 96 1.19 -4.44 -15.83
CA ILE A 96 0.37 -3.29 -15.42
C ILE A 96 -0.72 -3.12 -16.47
N SER A 97 -1.97 -3.29 -16.07
CA SER A 97 -3.13 -3.14 -16.95
C SER A 97 -4.16 -2.21 -16.31
N ALA A 98 -4.81 -1.41 -17.15
CA ALA A 98 -5.91 -0.52 -16.77
C ALA A 98 -7.06 -0.73 -17.75
N GLY A 99 -8.29 -0.87 -17.23
CA GLY A 99 -9.49 -0.95 -18.07
C GLY A 99 -9.88 0.39 -18.71
N GLY A 100 -9.39 1.50 -18.16
CA GLY A 100 -9.53 2.86 -18.68
C GLY A 100 -8.20 3.43 -19.15
N SER A 101 -7.83 4.61 -18.65
CA SER A 101 -6.53 5.22 -18.92
C SER A 101 -5.45 4.77 -17.94
N LEU A 102 -4.19 4.80 -18.39
CA LEU A 102 -3.00 4.71 -17.56
C LEU A 102 -2.21 6.00 -17.70
N ASP A 103 -2.03 6.73 -16.60
CA ASP A 103 -1.28 7.99 -16.54
C ASP A 103 0.05 7.78 -15.80
N ILE A 104 1.17 8.09 -16.46
CA ILE A 104 2.51 8.09 -15.84
C ILE A 104 3.07 9.52 -15.90
N LYS A 105 3.24 10.14 -14.73
CA LYS A 105 3.70 11.53 -14.61
C LYS A 105 4.91 11.58 -13.69
N SER A 106 5.96 12.28 -14.13
CA SER A 106 7.15 12.56 -13.33
C SER A 106 7.45 14.06 -13.37
N ALA A 107 7.94 14.60 -12.25
CA ALA A 107 8.26 16.03 -12.16
C ALA A 107 9.64 16.39 -12.75
N ALA A 108 10.53 15.41 -12.87
CA ALA A 108 11.91 15.62 -13.29
C ALA A 108 12.23 14.83 -14.57
N ALA A 109 12.38 13.51 -14.44
CA ALA A 109 12.72 12.64 -15.55
C ALA A 109 11.98 11.31 -15.45
N THR A 110 11.71 10.72 -16.61
CA THR A 110 11.26 9.33 -16.75
C THR A 110 12.29 8.61 -17.63
N SER A 111 12.81 7.47 -17.17
CA SER A 111 13.58 6.55 -18.01
C SER A 111 12.79 5.27 -18.20
N VAL A 112 12.75 4.76 -19.43
CA VAL A 112 12.19 3.45 -19.76
C VAL A 112 13.22 2.74 -20.62
N GLU A 113 13.68 1.58 -20.15
CA GLU A 113 14.75 0.81 -20.77
C GLU A 113 14.28 -0.63 -20.96
N ALA A 114 14.50 -1.18 -22.16
CA ALA A 114 14.23 -2.57 -22.47
C ALA A 114 15.51 -3.24 -22.98
N GLY A 115 15.82 -4.43 -22.48
CA GLY A 115 17.05 -5.14 -22.86
C GLY A 115 17.03 -5.75 -24.26
N ARG A 116 15.84 -5.89 -24.87
CA ARG A 116 15.66 -6.46 -26.21
C ARG A 116 14.80 -5.57 -27.08
N ASP A 117 13.49 -5.59 -26.82
CA ASP A 117 12.48 -4.95 -27.66
C ASP A 117 11.60 -4.07 -26.76
N MET A 118 11.18 -2.91 -27.28
CA MET A 118 10.19 -2.03 -26.65
C MET A 118 9.10 -1.75 -27.67
N ASP A 119 7.91 -2.30 -27.42
CA ASP A 119 6.74 -2.10 -28.26
C ASP A 119 5.80 -1.06 -27.64
N ILE A 120 5.49 -0.01 -28.40
CA ILE A 120 4.51 1.02 -28.02
C ILE A 120 3.48 1.08 -29.14
N SER A 121 2.24 0.74 -28.82
CA SER A 121 1.14 0.67 -29.79
C SER A 121 -0.08 1.41 -29.28
N GLY A 122 -0.73 2.12 -30.18
CA GLY A 122 -1.99 2.82 -29.95
C GLY A 122 -2.54 3.33 -31.27
N ILE A 123 -3.80 3.78 -31.29
CA ILE A 123 -4.38 4.43 -32.48
C ILE A 123 -3.55 5.67 -32.87
N GLN A 124 -3.04 6.38 -31.86
CA GLN A 124 -2.13 7.51 -32.02
C GLN A 124 -1.04 7.41 -30.94
N VAL A 125 0.20 7.65 -31.35
CA VAL A 125 1.33 7.87 -30.45
C VAL A 125 1.86 9.28 -30.71
N THR A 126 1.82 10.13 -29.69
CA THR A 126 2.28 11.52 -29.77
C THR A 126 3.53 11.67 -28.91
N ILE A 127 4.60 12.24 -29.49
CA ILE A 127 5.87 12.49 -28.80
C ILE A 127 6.16 13.98 -28.89
N GLU A 128 6.07 14.68 -27.76
CA GLU A 128 6.34 16.12 -27.65
C GLU A 128 7.55 16.34 -26.76
N ALA A 129 8.57 17.03 -27.30
CA ALA A 129 9.73 17.47 -26.54
C ALA A 129 9.90 18.97 -26.72
N SER A 130 10.01 19.72 -25.62
CA SER A 130 10.16 21.17 -25.66
C SER A 130 11.52 21.63 -26.19
N ALA A 131 12.55 20.82 -26.00
CA ALA A 131 13.92 21.11 -26.44
C ALA A 131 14.33 20.23 -27.63
N ILE A 132 14.52 18.93 -27.40
CA ILE A 132 15.04 18.00 -28.42
C ILE A 132 14.39 16.62 -28.22
N ALA A 133 13.88 16.04 -29.29
CA ALA A 133 13.57 14.61 -29.38
C ALA A 133 14.66 13.92 -30.21
N ASN A 134 15.30 12.90 -29.66
CA ASN A 134 16.31 12.10 -30.38
C ASN A 134 15.74 10.71 -30.69
N LEU A 135 15.81 10.30 -31.95
CA LEU A 135 15.49 8.94 -32.37
C LEU A 135 16.72 8.33 -33.05
N LYS A 136 17.19 7.21 -32.53
CA LYS A 136 18.40 6.51 -33.02
C LYS A 136 18.10 5.03 -33.15
N GLY A 137 18.48 4.45 -34.28
CA GLY A 137 18.39 3.01 -34.54
C GLY A 137 19.27 2.67 -35.74
N GLY A 138 19.63 1.39 -35.90
CA GLY A 138 20.34 0.94 -37.10
C GLY A 138 19.53 1.19 -38.37
N ILE A 139 18.19 1.09 -38.27
CA ILE A 139 17.21 1.49 -39.27
C ILE A 139 16.07 2.21 -38.53
N VAL A 140 15.60 3.32 -39.09
CA VAL A 140 14.38 4.00 -38.65
C VAL A 140 13.41 4.00 -39.83
N ASN A 141 12.32 3.24 -39.71
CA ASN A 141 11.28 3.17 -40.73
C ASN A 141 10.14 4.13 -40.36
N ILE A 142 9.86 5.08 -41.25
CA ILE A 142 8.73 6.01 -41.13
C ILE A 142 7.94 5.87 -42.43
N ASN A 143 6.67 5.47 -42.33
CA ASN A 143 5.79 5.23 -43.45
C ASN A 143 4.43 5.90 -43.27
#